data_AF-A0A2G3DTQ9-F1
#
_entry.id   AF-A0A2G3DTQ9-F1
#
_cell.length_a   1.000
_cell.length_b   1.000
_cell.length_c   1.000
_cell.angle_alpha   90.00
_cell.angle_beta   90.00
_cell.angle_gamma   90.00
#
_symmetry.space_group_name_H-M   'P 1'
#
loop_
_entity.id
_entity.type
_entity.pdbx_description
1 polymer ?
#
loop_
_entity_poly.entity_id
_entity_poly.type
_entity_poly.pdbx_seq_one_letter_code
_entity_poly.pdbx_strand_id
1 'polypeptide(L)'
;MGEFLKSNTYLRGLYKHEKLPIYETDEFDFYRCVSFEEKFYGINISTLHAGNLRIGTGRYAKLFPGQKVSYWADSPATARAEVKRYKKTNNLLTFWAYDDSSSTFPTMGNDELLRIVDGRKCGIQELIDKIDEGQSISAGEKQLMEDIMAQSPDCFVYDSRARKGGENYIFLEKGFRKLAIRAVRLRLGNRESKNERTIVCAGTSDYSPYLKSYANYFEPIARVGVDKDYFNSEEYLFRKTNKDVAAERRAEFYKMIRKR
;
A
#
# COMPACT_ATOMS: atom_id res chain seq x y z
N MET A 1 -14.56 23.27 -4.94
CA MET A 1 -13.56 22.23 -5.25
C MET A 1 -13.48 21.31 -4.05
N GLY A 2 -13.77 20.01 -4.21
CA GLY A 2 -13.69 19.06 -3.11
C GLY A 2 -12.24 18.92 -2.63
N GLU A 3 -12.03 18.75 -1.32
CA GLU A 3 -10.72 18.40 -0.79
C GLU A 3 -10.33 17.01 -1.32
N PHE A 4 -9.33 16.97 -2.20
CA PHE A 4 -8.76 15.74 -2.75
C PHE A 4 -7.77 15.11 -1.77
N LEU A 5 -7.79 13.79 -1.64
CA LEU A 5 -6.73 13.03 -0.98
C LEU A 5 -5.46 13.11 -1.84
N LYS A 6 -4.29 13.35 -1.24
CA LYS A 6 -3.08 13.72 -1.98
C LYS A 6 -2.51 12.61 -2.86
N SER A 7 -2.85 11.37 -2.52
CA SER A 7 -2.38 10.17 -3.20
C SER A 7 -3.18 9.85 -4.48
N ASN A 8 -4.24 10.60 -4.79
CA ASN A 8 -5.11 10.41 -5.96
C ASN A 8 -4.58 11.12 -7.22
N THR A 9 -4.80 10.55 -8.40
CA THR A 9 -4.60 11.21 -9.71
C THR A 9 -5.81 12.06 -10.11
N TYR A 10 -5.57 13.33 -10.44
CA TYR A 10 -6.56 14.41 -10.69
C TYR A 10 -7.71 14.18 -11.71
N LEU A 11 -7.84 12.99 -12.32
CA LEU A 11 -8.75 12.70 -13.43
C LEU A 11 -9.94 11.80 -13.06
N ARG A 12 -9.97 11.20 -11.86
CA ARG A 12 -11.03 10.25 -11.43
C ARG A 12 -12.05 10.88 -10.49
N GLY A 13 -13.31 10.41 -10.61
CA GLY A 13 -14.40 10.80 -9.74
C GLY A 13 -14.25 10.20 -8.34
N LEU A 14 -14.52 11.00 -7.31
CA LEU A 14 -14.47 10.59 -5.92
C LEU A 14 -15.90 10.55 -5.37
N TYR A 15 -16.40 9.34 -5.12
CA TYR A 15 -17.74 9.13 -4.56
C TYR A 15 -17.68 9.27 -3.06
N LYS A 16 -18.55 10.11 -2.48
CA LYS A 16 -18.58 10.37 -1.04
C LYS A 16 -19.86 9.78 -0.44
N HIS A 17 -19.70 9.00 0.62
CA HIS A 17 -20.84 8.53 1.41
C HIS A 17 -21.61 9.71 2.02
N GLU A 18 -22.95 9.63 2.06
CA GLU A 18 -23.81 10.76 2.43
C GLU A 18 -23.55 11.29 3.85
N LYS A 19 -23.26 10.38 4.80
CA LYS A 19 -23.20 10.69 6.24
C LYS A 19 -21.84 10.50 6.90
N LEU A 20 -20.94 9.77 6.25
CA LEU A 20 -19.63 9.40 6.82
C LEU A 20 -18.55 9.88 5.87
N PRO A 21 -17.35 10.26 6.33
CA PRO A 21 -16.28 10.73 5.47
C PRO A 21 -15.58 9.53 4.77
N ILE A 22 -16.38 8.73 4.07
CA ILE A 22 -15.93 7.58 3.28
C ILE A 22 -15.89 8.01 1.82
N TYR A 23 -14.78 7.69 1.20
CA TYR A 23 -14.48 7.99 -0.19
C TYR A 23 -14.28 6.69 -0.95
N GLU A 24 -14.95 6.52 -2.08
CA GLU A 24 -14.75 5.40 -3.00
C GLU A 24 -14.09 5.90 -4.28
N THR A 25 -12.92 5.36 -4.59
CA THR A 25 -12.08 5.85 -5.68
C THR A 25 -10.95 4.86 -6.00
N ASP A 26 -10.28 5.06 -7.13
CA ASP A 26 -9.16 4.28 -7.66
C ASP A 26 -7.97 5.20 -7.98
N GLU A 27 -6.89 4.64 -8.53
CA GLU A 27 -5.67 5.36 -8.96
C GLU A 27 -4.92 6.07 -7.81
N PHE A 28 -4.47 5.28 -6.83
CA PHE A 28 -3.65 5.77 -5.73
C PHE A 28 -2.25 5.17 -5.71
N ASP A 29 -1.28 6.01 -5.35
CA ASP A 29 0.07 5.58 -5.00
C ASP A 29 0.25 5.58 -3.47
N PHE A 30 0.86 4.51 -2.96
CA PHE A 30 1.14 4.33 -1.55
C PHE A 30 2.60 3.97 -1.32
N TYR A 31 3.20 4.56 -0.30
CA TYR A 31 4.60 4.38 0.01
C TYR A 31 4.81 3.86 1.41
N ARG A 32 5.66 2.86 1.54
CA ARG A 32 6.09 2.36 2.84
C ARG A 32 7.59 2.28 2.88
N CYS A 33 8.19 2.86 3.91
CA CYS A 33 9.62 2.76 4.13
C CYS A 33 9.85 1.94 5.41
N VAL A 34 10.89 1.10 5.40
CA VAL A 34 11.39 0.42 6.59
C VAL A 34 12.91 0.51 6.63
N SER A 35 13.48 0.39 7.83
CA SER A 35 14.93 0.19 7.94
C SER A 35 15.31 -1.15 7.34
N PHE A 36 16.33 -1.15 6.49
CA PHE A 36 16.84 -2.38 5.90
C PHE A 36 17.71 -3.13 6.92
N GLU A 37 17.45 -4.43 7.06
CA GLU A 37 18.17 -5.37 7.92
C GLU A 37 18.71 -6.50 7.04
N GLU A 38 19.88 -7.07 7.37
CA GLU A 38 20.53 -8.08 6.53
C GLU A 38 19.68 -9.34 6.31
N LYS A 39 18.79 -9.66 7.26
CA LYS A 39 17.81 -10.75 7.14
C LYS A 39 16.84 -10.59 5.95
N PHE A 40 16.77 -9.41 5.33
CA PHE A 40 15.96 -9.18 4.14
C PHE A 40 16.67 -9.59 2.84
N TYR A 41 17.98 -9.86 2.88
CA TYR A 41 18.66 -10.45 1.72
C TYR A 41 18.11 -11.85 1.43
N GLY A 42 18.02 -12.19 0.15
CA GLY A 42 17.49 -13.49 -0.29
C GLY A 42 15.96 -13.63 -0.21
N ILE A 43 15.25 -12.70 0.42
CA ILE A 43 13.78 -12.71 0.48
C ILE A 43 13.22 -12.01 -0.76
N ASN A 44 12.40 -12.72 -1.53
CA ASN A 44 11.78 -12.20 -2.75
C ASN A 44 10.77 -11.06 -2.48
N ILE A 45 10.48 -10.24 -3.50
CA ILE A 45 9.58 -9.09 -3.37
C ILE A 45 8.17 -9.49 -2.96
N SER A 46 7.63 -10.61 -3.45
CA SER A 46 6.31 -11.12 -3.03
C SER A 46 6.26 -11.32 -1.50
N THR A 47 7.22 -12.05 -0.95
CA THR A 47 7.30 -12.35 0.48
C THR A 47 7.54 -11.09 1.32
N LEU A 48 8.42 -10.20 0.86
CA LEU A 48 8.64 -8.90 1.51
C LEU A 48 7.38 -8.04 1.51
N HIS A 49 6.63 -8.03 0.40
CA HIS A 49 5.38 -7.30 0.32
C HIS A 49 4.34 -7.87 1.29
N ALA A 50 4.10 -9.18 1.25
CA ALA A 50 3.17 -9.87 2.16
C ALA A 50 3.50 -9.61 3.64
N GLY A 51 4.79 -9.60 4.01
CA GLY A 51 5.27 -9.28 5.35
C GLY A 51 4.95 -7.86 5.83
N ASN A 52 4.45 -6.98 4.96
CA ASN A 52 3.98 -5.66 5.37
C ASN A 52 2.62 -5.69 6.08
N LEU A 53 1.81 -6.74 5.85
CA LEU A 53 0.55 -6.97 6.53
C LEU A 53 0.79 -7.83 7.77
N ARG A 54 0.49 -7.29 8.96
CA ARG A 54 0.78 -7.96 10.23
C ARG A 54 -0.34 -7.71 11.23
N ILE A 55 -0.54 -8.65 12.16
CA ILE A 55 -1.44 -8.42 13.30
C ILE A 55 -1.01 -7.12 13.98
N GLY A 56 -1.95 -6.21 14.21
CA GLY A 56 -1.70 -4.98 14.93
C GLY A 56 -1.12 -5.30 16.31
N THR A 57 0.12 -4.89 16.56
CA THR A 57 0.77 -4.99 17.88
C THR A 57 0.99 -3.61 18.47
N GLY A 58 1.02 -3.51 19.80
CA GLY A 58 1.27 -2.25 20.50
C GLY A 58 0.13 -1.25 20.30
N ARG A 59 0.45 -0.02 19.87
CA ARG A 59 -0.49 1.11 19.78
C ARG A 59 -1.76 0.80 18.98
N TYR A 60 -1.64 0.23 17.78
CA TYR A 60 -2.79 0.03 16.89
C TYR A 60 -3.62 -1.22 17.19
N ALA A 61 -3.11 -2.12 18.03
CA ALA A 61 -3.91 -3.22 18.58
C ALA A 61 -5.10 -2.70 19.39
N LYS A 62 -4.99 -1.48 19.94
CA LYS A 62 -6.07 -0.81 20.67
C LYS A 62 -7.20 -0.32 19.74
N LEU A 63 -6.89 0.07 18.50
CA LEU A 63 -7.88 0.52 17.51
C LEU A 63 -8.47 -0.64 16.71
N PHE A 64 -7.64 -1.60 16.35
CA PHE A 64 -8.00 -2.71 15.47
C PHE A 64 -7.65 -4.05 16.14
N PRO A 65 -8.32 -4.39 17.26
CA PRO A 65 -7.99 -5.57 18.05
C PRO A 65 -8.14 -6.85 17.20
N GLY A 66 -7.09 -7.67 17.20
CA GLY A 66 -7.05 -8.94 16.46
C GLY A 66 -6.94 -8.81 14.94
N GLN A 67 -6.92 -7.61 14.38
CA GLN A 67 -6.88 -7.42 12.93
C GLN A 67 -5.45 -7.29 12.41
N LYS A 68 -5.24 -7.76 11.17
CA LYS A 68 -4.02 -7.45 10.43
C LYS A 68 -4.12 -6.08 9.77
N VAL A 69 -3.06 -5.30 9.91
CA VAL A 69 -2.97 -3.94 9.40
C VAL A 69 -1.62 -3.69 8.74
N SER A 70 -1.59 -2.72 7.83
CA SER A 70 -0.39 -2.31 7.09
C SER A 70 -0.32 -0.79 6.99
N TYR A 71 0.87 -0.22 7.24
CA TYR A 71 1.08 1.24 7.29
C TYR A 71 1.73 1.74 6.01
N TRP A 72 1.17 2.81 5.46
CA TRP A 72 1.63 3.44 4.23
C TRP A 72 1.54 4.96 4.37
N ALA A 73 2.10 5.68 3.41
CA ALA A 73 2.09 7.13 3.33
C ALA A 73 1.84 7.59 1.90
N ASP A 74 1.48 8.86 1.75
CA ASP A 74 1.21 9.52 0.47
C ASP A 74 2.42 9.66 -0.46
N SER A 75 3.62 9.63 0.11
CA SER A 75 4.83 9.92 -0.63
C SER A 75 6.05 9.20 -0.05
N PRO A 76 7.11 8.97 -0.87
CA PRO A 76 8.37 8.43 -0.37
C PRO A 76 8.98 9.32 0.73
N ALA A 77 8.71 10.62 0.68
CA ALA A 77 9.29 11.59 1.59
C ALA A 77 8.62 11.54 2.97
N THR A 78 7.28 11.40 3.02
CA THR A 78 6.53 11.13 4.26
C THR A 78 6.93 9.77 4.84
N ALA A 79 6.91 8.71 4.02
CA ALA A 79 7.28 7.36 4.46
C ALA A 79 8.70 7.31 5.07
N ARG A 80 9.66 8.00 4.46
CA ARG A 80 11.03 8.09 4.98
C ARG A 80 11.11 8.89 6.29
N ALA A 81 10.36 9.98 6.42
CA ALA A 81 10.32 10.77 7.64
C ALA A 81 9.82 9.93 8.84
N GLU A 82 8.78 9.11 8.63
CA GLU A 82 8.25 8.20 9.65
C GLU A 82 9.32 7.21 10.15
N VAL A 83 10.08 6.56 9.25
CA VAL A 83 11.16 5.65 9.66
C VAL A 83 12.25 6.39 10.44
N LYS A 84 12.62 7.59 9.98
CA LYS A 84 13.70 8.39 10.57
C LYS A 84 13.36 8.90 11.97
N ARG A 85 12.09 9.06 12.30
CA ARG A 85 11.63 9.42 13.64
C ARG A 85 12.00 8.36 14.69
N TYR A 86 11.99 7.08 14.31
CA TYR A 86 12.26 5.96 15.23
C TYR A 86 13.65 5.34 15.07
N LYS A 87 14.25 5.36 13.87
CA LYS A 87 15.54 4.72 13.58
C LYS A 87 16.49 5.68 12.84
N LYS A 88 17.71 5.87 13.36
CA LYS A 88 18.73 6.76 12.79
C LYS A 88 19.52 6.19 11.59
N THR A 89 19.08 5.10 10.97
CA THR A 89 19.81 4.44 9.86
C THR A 89 19.49 5.04 8.49
N ASN A 90 20.47 5.12 7.57
CA ASN A 90 20.26 5.44 6.15
C ASN A 90 20.16 4.19 5.25
N ASN A 91 20.20 2.99 5.84
CA ASN A 91 19.90 1.75 5.14
C ASN A 91 18.37 1.57 5.13
N LEU A 92 17.76 1.71 3.96
CA LEU A 92 16.32 1.81 3.80
C LEU A 92 15.83 0.87 2.69
N LEU A 93 14.65 0.31 2.93
CA LEU A 93 13.86 -0.41 1.93
C LEU A 93 12.54 0.34 1.77
N THR A 94 12.30 0.87 0.57
CA THR A 94 11.09 1.64 0.25
C THR A 94 10.25 0.87 -0.75
N PHE A 95 9.03 0.55 -0.36
CA PHE A 95 7.99 0.00 -1.20
C PHE A 95 7.17 1.14 -1.79
N TRP A 96 6.86 1.00 -3.07
CA TRP A 96 5.88 1.79 -3.80
C TRP A 96 4.81 0.82 -4.29
N ALA A 97 3.64 0.91 -3.67
CA ALA A 97 2.45 0.17 -4.05
C ALA A 97 1.44 1.09 -4.74
N TYR A 98 0.51 0.48 -5.47
CA TYR A 98 -0.60 1.17 -6.10
C TYR A 98 -1.87 0.34 -5.96
N ASP A 99 -3.03 0.97 -6.13
CA ASP A 99 -4.31 0.27 -6.26
C ASP A 99 -4.35 -0.55 -7.56
N ASP A 100 -4.35 -1.87 -7.49
CA ASP A 100 -4.21 -2.73 -8.66
C ASP A 100 -5.37 -2.61 -9.65
N SER A 101 -6.55 -2.17 -9.20
CA SER A 101 -7.72 -1.91 -10.06
C SER A 101 -7.46 -0.80 -11.09
N SER A 102 -6.51 0.10 -10.80
CA SER A 102 -6.05 1.13 -11.74
C SER A 102 -5.09 0.64 -12.82
N SER A 103 -4.63 -0.61 -12.73
CA SER A 103 -3.78 -1.19 -13.76
C SER A 103 -4.55 -1.38 -15.06
N THR A 104 -3.86 -1.17 -16.17
CA THR A 104 -4.33 -1.58 -17.49
C THR A 104 -4.57 -3.11 -17.57
N PHE A 105 -3.85 -3.90 -16.78
CA PHE A 105 -4.05 -5.35 -16.65
C PHE A 105 -3.99 -5.75 -15.17
N PRO A 106 -5.09 -5.60 -14.40
CA PRO A 106 -5.13 -5.94 -12.99
C PRO A 106 -4.79 -7.42 -12.76
N THR A 107 -4.13 -7.71 -11.65
CA THR A 107 -3.59 -9.02 -11.29
C THR A 107 -4.11 -9.55 -9.96
N MET A 108 -4.72 -8.71 -9.12
CA MET A 108 -5.23 -9.06 -7.80
C MET A 108 -6.63 -9.67 -7.84
N GLY A 109 -7.30 -9.66 -9.00
CA GLY A 109 -8.63 -10.25 -9.17
C GLY A 109 -9.72 -9.54 -8.36
N ASN A 110 -9.51 -8.27 -8.04
CA ASN A 110 -10.45 -7.42 -7.31
C ASN A 110 -10.67 -6.13 -8.10
N ASP A 111 -11.91 -5.94 -8.53
CA ASP A 111 -12.34 -4.79 -9.34
C ASP A 111 -13.11 -3.76 -8.48
N GLU A 112 -13.19 -3.95 -7.15
CA GLU A 112 -13.84 -3.01 -6.24
C GLU A 112 -12.95 -1.79 -5.98
N LEU A 113 -13.55 -0.60 -6.05
CA LEU A 113 -12.91 0.65 -5.64
C LEU A 113 -12.38 0.59 -4.20
N LEU A 114 -11.34 1.36 -3.91
CA LEU A 114 -10.87 1.55 -2.55
C LEU A 114 -11.87 2.36 -1.74
N ARG A 115 -12.32 1.81 -0.61
CA ARG A 115 -13.14 2.49 0.40
C ARG A 115 -12.25 3.11 1.47
N ILE A 116 -11.97 4.40 1.35
CA ILE A 116 -11.07 5.15 2.22
C ILE A 116 -11.87 5.98 3.21
N VAL A 117 -11.66 5.77 4.52
CA VAL A 117 -12.21 6.63 5.58
C VAL A 117 -11.23 7.77 5.84
N ASP A 118 -11.68 9.02 5.70
CA ASP A 118 -10.92 10.19 6.14
C ASP A 118 -11.04 10.39 7.65
N GLY A 119 -10.03 9.88 8.35
CA GLY A 119 -9.96 9.89 9.79
C GLY A 119 -9.90 11.28 10.42
N ARG A 120 -9.48 12.30 9.65
CA ARG A 120 -9.40 13.70 10.08
C ARG A 120 -10.78 14.34 10.21
N LYS A 121 -11.80 13.72 9.60
CA LYS A 121 -13.17 14.25 9.54
C LYS A 121 -14.16 13.44 10.39
N CYS A 122 -13.70 12.40 11.09
CA CYS A 122 -14.57 11.54 11.89
C CYS A 122 -13.99 11.16 13.26
N GLY A 123 -13.00 11.89 13.79
CA GLY A 123 -12.48 11.64 15.13
C GLY A 123 -11.37 10.58 15.20
N ILE A 124 -11.06 9.88 14.10
CA ILE A 124 -10.03 8.82 14.11
C ILE A 124 -8.63 9.42 14.24
N GLN A 125 -8.38 10.61 13.69
CA GLN A 125 -7.11 11.31 13.87
C GLN A 125 -6.82 11.51 15.37
N GLU A 126 -7.81 12.03 16.10
CA GLU A 126 -7.74 12.28 17.53
C GLU A 126 -7.56 10.97 18.32
N LEU A 127 -8.19 9.88 17.88
CA LEU A 127 -8.00 8.56 18.50
C LEU A 127 -6.59 8.00 18.29
N ILE A 128 -6.05 8.13 17.08
CA ILE A 128 -4.65 7.76 16.78
C ILE A 128 -3.72 8.58 17.68
N ASP A 129 -3.98 9.89 17.79
CA ASP A 129 -3.19 10.82 18.57
C ASP A 129 -3.18 10.47 20.05
N LYS A 130 -4.37 10.23 20.61
CA LYS A 130 -4.61 9.81 21.99
C LYS A 130 -3.87 8.52 22.35
N ILE A 131 -3.88 7.55 21.44
CA ILE A 131 -3.22 6.25 21.65
C ILE A 131 -1.71 6.35 21.58
N ASP A 132 -1.18 7.17 20.68
CA ASP A 132 0.25 7.48 20.62
C ASP A 132 0.76 8.12 21.92
N GLU A 133 -0.09 8.87 22.61
CA GLU A 133 0.17 9.44 23.94
C GLU A 133 -0.03 8.44 25.09
N GLY A 134 -0.37 7.20 24.79
CA GLY A 134 -0.55 6.14 25.78
C GLY A 134 -1.92 6.15 26.49
N GLN A 135 -2.82 7.05 26.11
CA GLN A 135 -4.12 7.17 26.74
C GLN A 135 -5.08 6.01 26.37
N SER A 136 -6.15 5.85 27.14
CA SER A 136 -7.18 4.82 26.94
C SER A 136 -8.34 5.32 26.09
N ILE A 137 -8.92 4.42 25.29
CA ILE A 137 -10.11 4.67 24.49
C ILE A 137 -11.37 4.48 25.36
N SER A 138 -12.28 5.44 25.33
CA SER A 138 -13.57 5.43 26.03
C SER A 138 -14.59 4.50 25.35
N ALA A 139 -15.71 4.20 26.02
CA ALA A 139 -16.75 3.36 25.45
C ALA A 139 -17.40 3.97 24.19
N GLY A 140 -17.67 5.28 24.19
CA GLY A 140 -18.24 5.95 23.02
C GLY A 140 -17.29 5.96 21.81
N GLU A 141 -15.98 6.13 22.07
CA GLU A 141 -14.96 6.05 21.02
C GLU A 141 -14.81 4.63 20.44
N LYS A 142 -15.03 3.58 21.25
CA LYS A 142 -15.10 2.21 20.75
C LYS A 142 -16.33 2.00 19.88
N GLN A 143 -17.50 2.49 20.29
CA GLN A 143 -18.72 2.40 19.48
C GLN A 143 -18.56 3.10 18.12
N LEU A 144 -17.94 4.28 18.11
CA LEU A 144 -17.62 4.99 16.86
C LEU A 144 -16.76 4.13 15.92
N MET A 145 -15.72 3.48 16.46
CA MET A 145 -14.88 2.58 15.67
C MET A 145 -15.69 1.38 15.15
N GLU A 146 -16.58 0.80 15.96
CA GLU A 146 -17.46 -0.30 15.52
C GLU A 146 -18.38 0.13 14.36
N ASP A 147 -19.01 1.29 14.46
CA ASP A 147 -19.90 1.82 13.42
C ASP A 147 -19.16 2.08 12.09
N ILE A 148 -17.94 2.60 12.17
CA ILE A 148 -17.08 2.82 10.99
C ILE A 148 -16.62 1.49 10.40
N MET A 149 -16.22 0.54 11.25
CA MET A 149 -15.79 -0.79 10.79
C MET A 149 -16.94 -1.57 10.14
N ALA A 150 -18.18 -1.37 10.58
CA ALA A 150 -19.38 -1.93 9.96
C ALA A 150 -19.55 -1.49 8.50
N GLN A 151 -18.93 -0.37 8.09
CA GLN A 151 -18.91 0.08 6.69
C GLN A 151 -17.88 -0.66 5.82
N SER A 152 -17.19 -1.66 6.37
CA SER A 152 -16.17 -2.47 5.67
C SER A 152 -15.12 -1.61 4.93
N PRO A 153 -14.41 -0.71 5.63
CA PRO A 153 -13.41 0.14 5.00
C PRO A 153 -12.21 -0.69 4.52
N ASP A 154 -11.53 -0.19 3.48
CA ASP A 154 -10.28 -0.77 3.00
C ASP A 154 -9.08 -0.15 3.74
N CYS A 155 -9.14 1.16 3.96
CA CYS A 155 -8.12 1.88 4.72
C CYS A 155 -8.64 3.17 5.36
N PHE A 156 -7.81 3.71 6.25
CA PHE A 156 -8.01 5.00 6.92
C PHE A 156 -6.89 5.94 6.52
N VAL A 157 -7.21 7.20 6.23
CA VAL A 157 -6.23 8.28 6.01
C VAL A 157 -6.23 9.25 7.18
N TYR A 158 -5.04 9.72 7.55
CA TYR A 158 -4.81 10.64 8.67
C TYR A 158 -3.52 11.44 8.43
N ASP A 159 -3.33 12.54 9.14
CA ASP A 159 -2.17 13.41 8.94
C ASP A 159 -0.90 12.79 9.53
N SER A 160 0.21 12.95 8.81
CA SER A 160 1.53 12.53 9.28
C SER A 160 2.05 13.45 10.37
N ARG A 161 2.41 12.86 11.50
CA ARG A 161 3.14 13.52 12.58
C ARG A 161 4.63 13.68 12.27
N ALA A 162 5.20 12.86 11.38
CA ALA A 162 6.62 12.94 11.02
C ALA A 162 6.91 14.01 9.96
N ARG A 163 5.92 14.40 9.15
CA ARG A 163 6.09 15.41 8.10
C ARG A 163 4.83 16.27 7.98
N LYS A 164 4.96 17.56 8.30
CA LYS A 164 3.86 18.54 8.15
C LYS A 164 3.31 18.49 6.73
N GLY A 165 1.99 18.30 6.63
CA GLY A 165 1.28 18.21 5.36
C GLY A 165 1.48 16.89 4.58
N GLY A 166 2.14 15.88 5.15
CA GLY A 166 2.08 14.52 4.61
C GLY A 166 0.87 13.77 5.15
N GLU A 167 0.36 12.81 4.39
CA GLU A 167 -0.72 11.91 4.81
C GLU A 167 -0.19 10.48 5.03
N ASN A 168 -0.73 9.81 6.04
CA ASN A 168 -0.49 8.40 6.33
C ASN A 168 -1.78 7.60 6.14
N TYR A 169 -1.60 6.31 5.86
CA TYR A 169 -2.67 5.35 5.64
C TYR A 169 -2.50 4.12 6.53
N ILE A 170 -3.61 3.64 7.09
CA ILE A 170 -3.71 2.33 7.73
C ILE A 170 -4.61 1.47 6.86
N PHE A 171 -4.02 0.49 6.19
CA PHE A 171 -4.75 -0.51 5.44
C PHE A 171 -5.16 -1.66 6.35
N LEU A 172 -6.43 -2.06 6.25
CA LEU A 172 -6.91 -3.32 6.77
C LEU A 172 -6.57 -4.46 5.80
N GLU A 173 -6.68 -5.71 6.24
CA GLU A 173 -6.35 -6.88 5.41
C GLU A 173 -7.09 -6.89 4.06
N LYS A 174 -8.39 -6.54 4.06
CA LYS A 174 -9.18 -6.43 2.83
C LYS A 174 -8.57 -5.42 1.85
N GLY A 175 -8.35 -4.19 2.29
CA GLY A 175 -7.78 -3.14 1.45
C GLY A 175 -6.35 -3.42 1.01
N PHE A 176 -5.53 -4.00 1.89
CA PHE A 176 -4.15 -4.36 1.56
C PHE A 176 -4.08 -5.36 0.40
N ARG A 177 -5.03 -6.29 0.33
CA ARG A 177 -5.13 -7.28 -0.76
C ARG A 177 -5.55 -6.67 -2.10
N LYS A 178 -5.93 -5.39 -2.15
CA LYS A 178 -6.14 -4.64 -3.40
C LYS A 178 -4.85 -4.00 -3.93
N LEU A 179 -3.78 -3.97 -3.12
CA LEU A 179 -2.54 -3.32 -3.50
C LEU A 179 -1.63 -4.25 -4.32
N ALA A 180 -0.99 -3.69 -5.33
CA ALA A 180 0.13 -4.31 -6.04
C ALA A 180 1.39 -3.44 -5.92
N ILE A 181 2.56 -4.06 -6.06
CA ILE A 181 3.85 -3.35 -6.03
C ILE A 181 4.16 -2.78 -7.41
N ARG A 182 4.44 -1.48 -7.46
CA ARG A 182 5.08 -0.84 -8.61
C ARG A 182 6.59 -1.02 -8.56
N ALA A 183 7.19 -0.74 -7.41
CA ALA A 183 8.63 -0.88 -7.23
C ALA A 183 9.04 -1.07 -5.77
N VAL A 184 10.19 -1.73 -5.56
CA VAL A 184 10.88 -1.75 -4.27
C VAL A 184 12.29 -1.21 -4.46
N ARG A 185 12.68 -0.22 -3.67
CA ARG A 185 14.00 0.41 -3.71
C ARG A 185 14.79 0.10 -2.45
N LEU A 186 15.96 -0.52 -2.63
CA LEU A 186 16.98 -0.66 -1.61
C LEU A 186 17.97 0.51 -1.70
N ARG A 187 18.25 1.13 -0.56
CA ARG A 187 19.31 2.12 -0.39
C ARG A 187 20.19 1.72 0.78
N LEU A 188 21.46 1.40 0.55
CA LEU A 188 22.46 1.11 1.58
C LEU A 188 23.24 2.39 1.93
N GLY A 189 22.53 3.40 2.44
CA GLY A 189 23.06 4.75 2.61
C GLY A 189 24.08 4.95 3.73
N ASN A 190 24.30 3.96 4.59
CA ASN A 190 25.37 4.02 5.62
C ASN A 190 26.74 3.61 5.05
N ARG A 191 26.80 2.97 3.88
CA ARG A 191 28.06 2.59 3.24
C ARG A 191 28.65 3.78 2.49
N GLU A 192 29.98 3.88 2.44
CA GLU A 192 30.68 4.94 1.71
C GLU A 192 30.30 4.97 0.23
N SER A 193 30.22 3.81 -0.41
CA SER A 193 29.83 3.67 -1.83
C SER A 193 28.33 3.94 -2.10
N LYS A 194 27.50 4.03 -1.06
CA LYS A 194 26.04 4.33 -1.12
C LYS A 194 25.27 3.51 -2.15
N ASN A 195 25.49 2.19 -2.19
CA ASN A 195 24.84 1.30 -3.15
C ASN A 195 23.31 1.40 -3.08
N GLU A 196 22.67 1.49 -4.24
CA GLU A 196 21.23 1.49 -4.36
C GLU A 196 20.77 0.64 -5.54
N ARG A 197 19.58 0.07 -5.42
CA ARG A 197 18.95 -0.72 -6.48
C ARG A 197 17.45 -0.65 -6.36
N THR A 198 16.77 -0.65 -7.49
CA THR A 198 15.31 -0.74 -7.58
C THR A 198 14.92 -2.00 -8.34
N ILE A 199 13.97 -2.75 -7.80
CA ILE A 199 13.27 -3.83 -8.49
C ILE A 199 11.90 -3.28 -8.90
N VAL A 200 11.62 -3.27 -10.20
CA VAL A 200 10.37 -2.75 -10.78
C VAL A 200 9.42 -3.91 -11.05
N CYS A 201 8.21 -3.84 -10.49
CA CYS A 201 7.16 -4.86 -10.60
C CYS A 201 5.95 -4.39 -11.41
N ALA A 202 5.83 -3.09 -11.68
CA ALA A 202 4.93 -2.54 -12.69
C ALA A 202 5.59 -1.33 -13.37
N GLY A 203 5.42 -1.22 -14.69
CA GLY A 203 5.94 -0.13 -15.51
C GLY A 203 4.88 0.85 -15.97
N THR A 204 5.30 1.77 -16.85
CA THR A 204 4.43 2.70 -17.60
C THR A 204 3.55 3.60 -16.72
N SER A 205 2.71 4.45 -17.32
CA SER A 205 1.76 5.29 -16.60
C SER A 205 0.52 4.53 -16.14
N ASP A 206 0.27 3.36 -16.72
CA ASP A 206 -0.92 2.52 -16.52
C ASP A 206 -0.64 1.27 -15.67
N TYR A 207 0.48 1.26 -14.95
CA TYR A 207 0.89 0.18 -14.05
C TYR A 207 0.89 -1.21 -14.70
N SER A 208 1.42 -1.31 -15.93
CA SER A 208 1.53 -2.61 -16.63
C SER A 208 2.40 -3.59 -15.83
N PRO A 209 1.89 -4.78 -15.42
CA PRO A 209 2.55 -5.61 -14.42
C PRO A 209 3.67 -6.50 -15.00
N TYR A 210 4.78 -6.54 -14.27
CA TYR A 210 5.96 -7.40 -14.48
C TYR A 210 5.97 -8.53 -13.45
N LEU A 211 5.09 -9.52 -13.63
CA LEU A 211 4.86 -10.60 -12.64
C LEU A 211 6.12 -11.34 -12.20
N LYS A 212 7.07 -11.56 -13.13
CA LYS A 212 8.33 -12.25 -12.81
C LYS A 212 9.21 -11.46 -11.84
N SER A 213 9.06 -10.13 -11.78
CA SER A 213 9.87 -9.29 -10.89
C SER A 213 9.57 -9.52 -9.40
N TYR A 214 8.41 -10.08 -9.06
CA TYR A 214 8.09 -10.46 -7.69
C TYR A 214 8.98 -11.59 -7.15
N ALA A 215 9.58 -12.40 -8.03
CA ALA A 215 10.59 -13.39 -7.71
C ALA A 215 11.95 -12.79 -7.32
N ASN A 216 12.20 -11.54 -7.72
CA ASN A 216 13.50 -10.95 -7.50
C ASN A 216 13.71 -10.66 -6.01
N TYR A 217 14.95 -10.76 -5.55
CA TYR A 217 15.36 -10.38 -4.21
C TYR A 217 16.63 -9.55 -4.25
N PHE A 218 16.87 -8.80 -3.18
CA PHE A 218 18.14 -8.11 -3.02
C PHE A 218 19.21 -9.06 -2.48
N GLU A 219 20.41 -8.90 -2.99
CA GLU A 219 21.64 -9.50 -2.50
C GLU A 219 22.56 -8.43 -1.89
N PRO A 220 23.60 -8.84 -1.13
CA PRO A 220 24.63 -7.93 -0.65
C PRO A 220 25.12 -6.96 -1.74
N ILE A 221 25.42 -5.73 -1.34
CA ILE A 221 25.87 -4.66 -2.26
C ILE A 221 24.79 -4.28 -3.29
N ALA A 222 23.52 -4.50 -2.98
CA ALA A 222 22.38 -4.15 -3.83
C ALA A 222 22.41 -4.84 -5.21
N ARG A 223 22.98 -6.04 -5.28
CA ARG A 223 22.77 -6.96 -6.41
C ARG A 223 21.33 -7.51 -6.37
N VAL A 224 20.90 -8.12 -7.47
CA VAL A 224 19.57 -8.71 -7.60
C VAL A 224 19.73 -10.18 -7.96
N GLY A 225 19.14 -11.04 -7.16
CA GLY A 225 18.96 -12.46 -7.48
C GLY A 225 17.50 -12.75 -7.83
N VAL A 226 17.22 -13.99 -8.22
CA VAL A 226 15.88 -14.43 -8.63
C VAL A 226 15.56 -15.75 -7.93
N ASP A 227 14.43 -15.77 -7.24
CA ASP A 227 13.85 -16.98 -6.67
C ASP A 227 12.99 -17.69 -7.74
N LYS A 228 13.52 -18.79 -8.30
CA LYS A 228 12.83 -19.51 -9.38
C LYS A 228 11.59 -20.26 -8.89
N ASP A 229 11.51 -20.59 -7.61
CA ASP A 229 10.39 -21.35 -7.05
C ASP A 229 9.10 -20.52 -7.05
N TYR A 230 9.23 -19.20 -6.96
CA TYR A 230 8.10 -18.26 -7.09
C TYR A 230 7.29 -18.48 -8.37
N PHE A 231 7.89 -18.90 -9.49
CA PHE A 231 7.16 -19.10 -10.75
C PHE A 231 6.18 -20.28 -10.73
N ASN A 232 6.26 -21.14 -9.71
CA ASN A 232 5.32 -22.24 -9.47
C ASN A 232 4.40 -21.97 -8.27
N SER A 233 4.49 -20.79 -7.66
CA SER A 233 3.66 -20.41 -6.50
C SER A 233 2.21 -20.15 -6.90
N GLU A 234 1.29 -20.36 -5.96
CA GLU A 234 -0.13 -20.02 -6.12
C GLU A 234 -0.32 -18.54 -6.48
N GLU A 235 0.43 -17.62 -5.84
CA GLU A 235 0.36 -16.19 -6.13
C GLU A 235 0.73 -15.90 -7.59
N TYR A 236 1.82 -16.47 -8.09
CA TYR A 236 2.26 -16.23 -9.47
C TYR A 236 1.24 -16.73 -10.48
N LEU A 237 0.73 -17.95 -10.28
CA LEU A 237 -0.27 -18.55 -11.16
C LEU A 237 -1.57 -17.73 -11.14
N PHE A 238 -2.05 -17.34 -9.96
CA PHE A 238 -3.23 -16.49 -9.79
C PHE A 238 -3.08 -15.16 -10.53
N ARG A 239 -1.98 -14.43 -10.28
CA ARG A 239 -1.73 -13.13 -10.94
C ARG A 239 -1.62 -13.27 -12.45
N LYS A 240 -1.02 -14.36 -12.93
CA LYS A 240 -0.88 -14.64 -14.36
C LYS A 240 -2.25 -14.88 -15.01
N THR A 241 -3.08 -15.73 -14.42
CA THR A 241 -4.44 -15.98 -14.90
C THR A 241 -5.25 -14.69 -14.98
N ASN A 242 -5.23 -13.85 -13.93
CA ASN A 242 -5.95 -12.59 -13.93
C ASN A 242 -5.46 -11.61 -15.02
N LYS A 243 -4.14 -11.53 -15.20
CA LYS A 243 -3.54 -10.70 -16.25
C LYS A 243 -3.99 -11.15 -17.65
N ASP A 244 -4.01 -12.47 -17.89
CA ASP A 244 -4.40 -13.04 -19.18
C ASP A 244 -5.89 -12.76 -19.47
N VAL A 245 -6.76 -12.92 -18.47
CA VAL A 245 -8.19 -12.55 -18.57
C VAL A 245 -8.37 -11.05 -18.85
N ALA A 246 -7.62 -10.18 -18.17
CA ALA A 246 -7.68 -8.74 -18.42
C ALA A 246 -7.23 -8.38 -19.84
N ALA A 247 -6.21 -9.06 -20.36
CA ALA A 247 -5.74 -8.87 -21.73
C ALA A 247 -6.79 -9.31 -22.77
N GLU A 248 -7.46 -10.44 -22.54
CA GLU A 248 -8.54 -10.93 -23.41
C GLU A 248 -9.72 -9.94 -23.46
N ARG A 249 -10.23 -9.51 -22.29
CA ARG A 249 -11.31 -8.51 -22.19
C ARG A 249 -10.98 -7.25 -22.98
N ARG A 250 -9.75 -6.77 -22.87
CA ARG A 250 -9.29 -5.58 -23.59
C ARG A 250 -9.20 -5.81 -25.10
N ALA A 251 -8.72 -6.97 -25.53
CA ALA A 251 -8.66 -7.32 -26.95
C ALA A 251 -10.07 -7.38 -27.57
N GLU A 252 -11.05 -7.93 -26.85
CA GLU A 252 -12.45 -7.96 -27.27
C GLU A 252 -13.05 -6.56 -27.39
N PHE A 253 -12.80 -5.70 -26.39
CA PHE A 253 -13.24 -4.31 -26.42
C PHE A 253 -12.73 -3.56 -27.67
N TYR A 254 -11.44 -3.70 -28.01
CA TYR A 254 -10.90 -3.09 -29.23
C TYR A 254 -11.49 -3.66 -30.51
N LYS A 255 -11.82 -4.95 -30.55
CA LYS A 255 -12.53 -5.55 -31.70
C LYS A 255 -13.92 -4.96 -31.86
N MET A 256 -14.63 -4.68 -30.76
CA MET A 256 -15.96 -4.05 -30.80
C MET A 256 -15.89 -2.60 -31.32
N ILE A 257 -14.92 -1.81 -30.85
CA ILE A 257 -14.75 -0.43 -31.31
C ILE A 257 -14.41 -0.37 -32.79
N ARG A 258 -13.51 -1.22 -33.29
CA ARG A 258 -13.09 -1.22 -34.70
C ARG A 258 -14.17 -1.69 -35.68
N LYS A 259 -15.25 -2.30 -35.19
CA LYS A 259 -16.41 -2.73 -36.00
C LYS A 259 -17.50 -1.65 -36.08
N ARG A 260 -17.37 -0.54 -35.36
CA ARG A 260 -18.21 0.65 -35.46
C ARG A 260 -17.52 1.68 -36.33
#